data_AF-A0A8X6J500-F1
#
_entry.id   AF-A0A8X6J500-F1
#
_cell.length_a   1.000
_cell.length_b   1.000
_cell.length_c   1.000
_cell.angle_alpha   90.00
_cell.angle_beta   90.00
_cell.angle_gamma   90.00
#
_symmetry.space_group_name_H-M   'P 1'
#
loop_
_entity.id
_entity.type
_entity.pdbx_description
1 polymer ?
#
loop_
_entity_poly.entity_id
_entity_poly.type
_entity_poly.pdbx_seq_one_letter_code
_entity_poly.pdbx_strand_id
1 'polypeptide(L)'
;MILYNFRKDDEKLNVWKALLNLEARYGTKESLFSTFEDALKYNDKKKTYYHLLELLIDAEKTEEIESFSQRILKHFKYEKDVHLILCTYYMKAGKTKEARNIYSRCLQCVPQKEYPDVMGKFAYLEHEHGDIERSLSLYEEILVKYPKRKDIKSIYIQILKSQGQEERANSLL
;
A
#
# COMPACT_ATOMS: atom_id res chain seq x y z
N MET A 1 14.37 30.09 9.81
CA MET A 1 13.92 30.26 8.41
C MET A 1 13.43 28.95 7.80
N ILE A 2 14.15 27.84 7.98
CA ILE A 2 13.78 26.51 7.45
C ILE A 2 12.41 26.02 7.93
N LEU A 3 12.12 26.11 9.25
CA LEU A 3 10.82 25.68 9.81
C LEU A 3 9.61 26.50 9.33
N TYR A 4 9.79 27.78 9.02
CA TYR A 4 8.71 28.65 8.52
C TYR A 4 8.32 28.27 7.09
N ASN A 5 9.30 27.88 6.27
CA ASN A 5 9.05 27.46 4.88
C ASN A 5 8.35 26.08 4.84
N PHE A 6 8.79 25.12 5.67
CA PHE A 6 8.15 23.81 5.78
C PHE A 6 6.67 23.91 6.18
N ARG A 7 6.34 24.74 7.17
CA ARG A 7 4.95 24.94 7.61
C ARG A 7 4.07 25.53 6.50
N LYS A 8 4.61 26.47 5.73
CA LYS A 8 3.91 27.09 4.60
C LYS A 8 3.69 26.11 3.44
N ASP A 9 4.66 25.24 3.18
CA ASP A 9 4.54 24.19 2.16
C ASP A 9 3.47 23.15 2.54
N ASP A 10 3.36 22.79 3.82
CA ASP A 10 2.31 21.89 4.30
C ASP A 10 0.91 22.55 4.30
N GLU A 11 0.80 23.82 4.70
CA GLU A 11 -0.45 24.58 4.61
C GLU A 11 -0.94 24.73 3.17
N LYS A 12 -0.02 24.99 2.22
CA LYS A 12 -0.34 25.04 0.80
C LYS A 12 -0.83 23.69 0.27
N LEU A 13 -0.14 22.60 0.63
CA LEU A 13 -0.58 21.26 0.26
C LEU A 13 -1.98 20.96 0.79
N ASN A 14 -2.32 21.38 2.01
CA ASN A 14 -3.65 21.16 2.57
C ASN A 14 -4.77 21.84 1.77
N VAL A 15 -4.52 23.03 1.20
CA VAL A 15 -5.48 23.71 0.30
C VAL A 15 -5.69 22.88 -0.96
N TRP A 16 -4.60 22.38 -1.57
CA TRP A 16 -4.71 21.51 -2.74
C TRP A 16 -5.41 20.19 -2.44
N LYS A 17 -5.15 19.58 -1.28
CA LYS A 17 -5.85 18.39 -0.82
C LYS A 17 -7.35 18.64 -0.68
N ALA A 18 -7.74 19.77 -0.08
CA ALA A 18 -9.14 20.15 0.05
C ALA A 18 -9.81 20.35 -1.32
N LEU A 19 -9.12 21.00 -2.26
CA LEU A 19 -9.62 21.20 -3.62
C LEU A 19 -9.77 19.87 -4.36
N LEU A 20 -8.78 18.97 -4.29
CA LEU A 20 -8.86 17.63 -4.86
C LEU A 20 -10.03 16.83 -4.27
N ASN A 21 -10.27 16.92 -2.96
CA ASN A 21 -11.40 16.27 -2.31
C ASN A 21 -12.74 16.82 -2.82
N LEU A 22 -12.83 18.14 -3.04
CA LEU A 22 -14.03 18.76 -3.61
C LEU A 22 -14.29 18.28 -5.04
N GLU A 23 -13.26 18.27 -5.88
CA GLU A 23 -13.35 17.78 -7.27
C GLU A 23 -13.69 16.29 -7.32
N ALA A 24 -13.12 15.47 -6.44
CA ALA A 24 -13.46 14.06 -6.39
C ALA A 24 -14.92 13.83 -6.03
N ARG A 25 -15.51 14.68 -5.19
CA ARG A 25 -16.88 14.54 -4.70
C ARG A 25 -17.94 15.17 -5.61
N TYR A 26 -17.64 16.31 -6.23
CA TYR A 26 -18.62 17.12 -6.96
C TYR A 26 -18.20 17.45 -8.40
N GLY A 27 -16.94 17.25 -8.76
CA GLY A 27 -16.40 17.50 -10.08
C GLY A 27 -16.51 16.28 -11.01
N THR A 28 -15.84 16.36 -12.15
CA THR A 28 -15.69 15.25 -13.10
C THR A 28 -14.30 14.64 -12.98
N LYS A 29 -14.10 13.51 -13.66
CA LYS A 29 -12.77 12.90 -13.78
C LYS A 29 -11.77 13.89 -14.39
N GLU A 30 -12.17 14.60 -15.43
CA GLU A 30 -11.32 15.56 -16.14
C GLU A 30 -10.93 16.73 -15.23
N SER A 31 -11.87 17.31 -14.47
CA SER A 31 -11.57 18.42 -13.57
C SER A 31 -10.72 18.00 -12.38
N LEU A 32 -10.94 16.79 -11.83
CA LEU A 32 -10.11 16.20 -10.79
C LEU A 32 -8.66 16.01 -11.28
N PHE A 33 -8.46 15.41 -12.45
CA PHE A 33 -7.11 15.19 -12.97
C PHE A 33 -6.45 16.49 -13.42
N SER A 34 -7.19 17.48 -13.94
CA SER A 34 -6.66 18.82 -14.20
C SER A 34 -6.15 19.48 -12.93
N THR A 35 -6.96 19.45 -11.86
CA THR A 35 -6.58 19.98 -10.54
C THR A 35 -5.36 19.24 -9.98
N PHE A 36 -5.27 17.94 -10.21
CA PHE A 36 -4.10 17.15 -9.83
C PHE A 36 -2.83 17.59 -10.59
N GLU A 37 -2.90 17.81 -11.91
CA GLU A 37 -1.76 18.35 -12.66
C GLU A 37 -1.32 19.72 -12.14
N ASP A 38 -2.27 20.57 -11.77
CA ASP A 38 -1.96 21.87 -11.20
C ASP A 38 -1.34 21.74 -9.81
N ALA A 39 -1.86 20.86 -8.96
CA ALA A 39 -1.28 20.57 -7.65
C ALA A 39 0.18 20.09 -7.78
N LEU A 40 0.51 19.28 -8.79
CA LEU A 40 1.88 18.81 -9.04
C LEU A 40 2.87 19.93 -9.38
N LYS A 41 2.43 21.05 -9.95
CA LYS A 41 3.30 22.20 -10.27
C LYS A 41 3.77 22.94 -9.02
N TYR A 42 3.04 22.81 -7.92
CA TYR A 42 3.14 23.71 -6.79
C TYR A 42 3.46 23.03 -5.45
N ASN A 43 3.41 21.69 -5.39
CA ASN A 43 3.58 20.91 -4.16
C ASN A 43 4.56 19.76 -4.37
N ASP A 44 4.93 19.11 -3.26
CA ASP A 44 5.73 17.88 -3.31
C ASP A 44 5.01 16.80 -4.13
N LYS A 45 5.73 16.24 -5.10
CA LYS A 45 5.21 15.25 -6.03
C LYS A 45 4.74 14.00 -5.29
N LYS A 46 5.55 13.47 -4.37
CA LYS A 46 5.22 12.22 -3.66
C LYS A 46 3.95 12.39 -2.83
N LYS A 47 3.87 13.42 -2.00
CA LYS A 47 2.69 13.72 -1.17
C LYS A 47 1.42 13.90 -2.01
N THR A 48 1.53 14.58 -3.16
CA THR A 48 0.37 14.85 -4.03
C THR A 48 -0.14 13.56 -4.71
N TYR A 49 0.76 12.70 -5.21
CA TYR A 49 0.37 11.41 -5.80
C TYR A 49 -0.26 10.47 -4.78
N TYR A 50 0.30 10.39 -3.57
CA TYR A 50 -0.24 9.56 -2.49
C TYR A 50 -1.64 10.04 -2.09
N HIS A 51 -1.81 11.35 -1.92
CA HIS A 51 -3.12 11.92 -1.59
C HIS A 51 -4.18 11.59 -2.63
N LEU A 52 -3.86 11.73 -3.93
CA LEU A 52 -4.82 11.38 -4.97
C LEU A 52 -5.14 9.87 -4.94
N LEU A 53 -4.15 8.99 -4.75
CA LEU A 53 -4.41 7.56 -4.66
C LEU A 53 -5.34 7.21 -3.48
N GLU A 54 -5.05 7.74 -2.29
CA GLU A 54 -5.88 7.55 -1.09
C GLU A 54 -7.29 8.08 -1.32
N LEU A 55 -7.43 9.28 -1.87
CA LEU A 55 -8.72 9.88 -2.20
C LEU A 55 -9.54 9.03 -3.19
N LEU A 56 -8.90 8.49 -4.23
CA LEU A 56 -9.59 7.63 -5.19
C LEU A 56 -10.05 6.32 -4.54
N ILE A 57 -9.23 5.74 -3.65
CA ILE A 57 -9.58 4.54 -2.87
C ILE A 57 -10.75 4.82 -1.93
N ASP A 58 -10.70 5.91 -1.16
CA ASP A 58 -11.75 6.30 -0.20
C ASP A 58 -13.07 6.63 -0.90
N ALA A 59 -13.01 7.17 -2.13
CA ALA A 59 -14.17 7.44 -2.96
C ALA A 59 -14.63 6.24 -3.80
N GLU A 60 -14.01 5.07 -3.63
CA GLU A 60 -14.31 3.82 -4.36
C GLU A 60 -14.30 3.95 -5.90
N LYS A 61 -13.51 4.90 -6.43
CA LYS A 61 -13.40 5.22 -7.86
C LYS A 61 -12.55 4.19 -8.62
N THR A 62 -13.09 2.99 -8.78
CA THR A 62 -12.37 1.80 -9.25
C THR A 62 -11.70 1.98 -10.63
N GLU A 63 -12.40 2.58 -11.59
CA GLU A 63 -11.87 2.80 -12.95
C GLU A 63 -10.68 3.78 -12.95
N GLU A 64 -10.79 4.85 -12.16
CA GLU A 64 -9.72 5.83 -11.97
C GLU A 64 -8.52 5.18 -11.28
N ILE A 65 -8.72 4.34 -10.27
CA ILE A 65 -7.63 3.64 -9.58
C ILE A 65 -6.87 2.74 -10.56
N GLU A 66 -7.57 1.99 -11.42
CA GLU A 66 -6.92 1.12 -12.40
C GLU A 66 -6.03 1.90 -13.36
N SER A 67 -6.53 3.01 -13.91
CA SER A 67 -5.74 3.87 -14.79
C SER A 67 -4.61 4.61 -14.06
N PHE A 68 -4.84 5.06 -12.83
CA PHE A 68 -3.87 5.82 -12.05
C PHE A 68 -2.77 4.94 -11.46
N SER A 69 -3.06 3.67 -11.15
CA SER A 69 -2.10 2.71 -10.60
C SER A 69 -0.84 2.59 -11.45
N GLN A 70 -1.00 2.52 -12.77
CA GLN A 70 0.12 2.45 -13.71
C GLN A 70 0.94 3.74 -13.68
N ARG A 71 0.28 4.89 -13.54
CA ARG A 71 0.93 6.20 -13.52
C ARG A 71 1.74 6.40 -12.24
N ILE A 72 1.17 6.08 -11.07
CA ILE A 72 1.89 6.22 -9.80
C ILE A 72 3.07 5.24 -9.71
N LEU A 73 2.89 3.99 -10.16
CA LEU A 73 3.98 2.98 -10.18
C LEU A 73 5.11 3.35 -11.15
N LYS A 74 4.84 4.09 -12.24
CA LYS A 74 5.91 4.61 -13.11
C LYS A 74 6.79 5.62 -12.40
N HIS A 75 6.25 6.45 -11.51
CA HIS A 75 7.01 7.46 -10.78
C HIS A 75 7.65 6.92 -9.50
N PHE A 76 7.01 5.96 -8.83
CA PHE A 76 7.41 5.46 -7.52
C PHE A 76 7.64 3.95 -7.53
N LYS A 77 8.24 3.46 -8.62
CA LYS A 77 8.49 2.02 -8.86
C LYS A 77 9.22 1.33 -7.70
N TYR A 78 10.16 2.03 -7.07
CA TYR A 78 11.03 1.50 -6.02
C TYR A 78 10.50 1.73 -4.60
N GLU A 79 9.34 2.37 -4.46
CA GLU A 79 8.75 2.73 -3.17
C GLU A 79 7.76 1.66 -2.74
N LYS A 80 8.12 0.85 -1.74
CA LYS A 80 7.27 -0.26 -1.28
C LYS A 80 5.86 0.18 -0.86
N ASP A 81 5.72 1.38 -0.31
CA ASP A 81 4.45 1.85 0.26
C ASP A 81 3.38 2.01 -0.81
N VAL A 82 3.73 2.48 -2.03
CA VAL A 82 2.78 2.55 -3.16
C VAL A 82 2.27 1.17 -3.55
N HIS A 83 3.18 0.19 -3.64
CA HIS A 83 2.79 -1.18 -3.98
C HIS A 83 1.90 -1.77 -2.90
N LEU A 84 2.22 -1.54 -1.62
CA LEU A 84 1.44 -2.06 -0.50
C LEU A 84 0.03 -1.46 -0.44
N ILE A 85 -0.11 -0.14 -0.66
CA ILE A 85 -1.44 0.51 -0.76
C ILE A 85 -2.26 -0.13 -1.86
N LEU A 86 -1.68 -0.32 -3.05
CA LEU A 86 -2.37 -0.94 -4.17
C LEU A 86 -2.69 -2.41 -3.90
N CYS A 87 -1.78 -3.19 -3.32
CA CYS A 87 -2.05 -4.57 -2.91
C CYS A 87 -3.22 -4.64 -1.93
N THR A 88 -3.24 -3.78 -0.90
CA THR A 88 -4.36 -3.72 0.06
C THR A 88 -5.67 -3.40 -0.64
N TYR A 89 -5.70 -2.41 -1.53
CA TYR A 89 -6.88 -2.07 -2.31
C TYR A 89 -7.38 -3.26 -3.14
N TYR A 90 -6.51 -3.88 -3.96
CA TYR A 90 -6.91 -4.98 -4.83
C TYR A 90 -7.34 -6.22 -4.05
N MET A 91 -6.72 -6.52 -2.90
CA MET A 91 -7.16 -7.62 -2.02
C MET A 91 -8.57 -7.37 -1.47
N LYS A 92 -8.84 -6.16 -0.96
CA LYS A 92 -10.17 -5.78 -0.48
C LYS A 92 -11.23 -5.78 -1.58
N ALA A 93 -10.85 -5.41 -2.80
CA ALA A 93 -11.72 -5.46 -3.98
C ALA A 93 -11.93 -6.88 -4.55
N GLY A 94 -11.39 -7.93 -3.92
CA GLY A 94 -11.47 -9.32 -4.40
C GLY A 94 -10.60 -9.62 -5.63
N LYS A 95 -9.83 -8.64 -6.10
CA LYS A 95 -8.90 -8.71 -7.24
C LYS A 95 -7.55 -9.30 -6.80
N THR A 96 -7.61 -10.52 -6.28
CA THR A 96 -6.44 -11.19 -5.67
C THR A 96 -5.31 -11.45 -6.66
N LYS A 97 -5.62 -11.70 -7.93
CA LYS A 97 -4.61 -11.91 -8.99
C LYS A 97 -3.80 -10.65 -9.25
N GLU A 98 -4.46 -9.51 -9.31
CA GLU A 98 -3.87 -8.18 -9.50
C GLU A 98 -2.98 -7.83 -8.31
N ALA A 99 -3.47 -8.04 -7.09
CA ALA A 99 -2.69 -7.82 -5.87
C ALA A 99 -1.41 -8.66 -5.84
N ARG A 100 -1.50 -9.95 -6.19
CA ARG A 100 -0.35 -10.88 -6.28
C ARG A 100 0.66 -10.45 -7.36
N ASN A 101 0.18 -9.95 -8.48
CA ASN A 101 1.03 -9.42 -9.55
C ASN A 101 1.80 -8.17 -9.09
N ILE A 102 1.14 -7.26 -8.36
CA ILE A 102 1.80 -6.07 -7.79
C ILE A 102 2.81 -6.47 -6.73
N TYR A 103 2.47 -7.41 -5.85
CA TYR A 103 3.39 -7.95 -4.84
C TYR A 103 4.67 -8.52 -5.47
N SER A 104 4.53 -9.38 -6.50
CA SER A 104 5.67 -9.94 -7.23
C SER A 104 6.55 -8.84 -7.85
N ARG A 105 5.92 -7.84 -8.49
CA ARG A 105 6.63 -6.68 -9.05
C ARG A 105 7.33 -5.85 -7.98
N CYS A 106 6.71 -5.66 -6.81
CA CYS A 106 7.29 -4.95 -5.68
C CYS A 106 8.60 -5.61 -5.26
N LEU A 107 8.60 -6.92 -5.02
CA LEU A 107 9.80 -7.68 -4.66
C LEU A 107 10.89 -7.66 -5.74
N GLN A 108 10.54 -7.50 -7.02
CA GLN A 108 11.54 -7.33 -8.09
C GLN A 108 12.20 -5.94 -8.10
N CYS A 109 11.56 -4.94 -7.49
CA CYS A 109 12.01 -3.55 -7.57
C CYS A 109 12.65 -3.06 -6.27
N VAL A 110 12.10 -3.43 -5.11
CA VAL A 110 12.54 -2.87 -3.83
C VAL A 110 13.87 -3.49 -3.37
N PRO A 111 14.63 -2.81 -2.49
CA PRO A 111 15.85 -3.38 -1.92
C PRO A 111 15.56 -4.61 -1.02
N GLN A 112 16.46 -5.61 -1.02
CA GLN A 112 16.30 -6.85 -0.23
C GLN A 112 16.08 -6.62 1.28
N LYS A 113 16.63 -5.54 1.84
CA LYS A 113 16.41 -5.16 3.26
C LYS A 113 14.93 -4.94 3.59
N GLU A 114 14.11 -4.63 2.60
CA GLU A 114 12.68 -4.32 2.74
C GLU A 114 11.79 -5.54 2.48
N TYR A 115 12.34 -6.64 1.94
CA TYR A 115 11.57 -7.85 1.60
C TYR A 115 10.76 -8.38 2.77
N PRO A 116 11.33 -8.60 3.98
CA PRO A 116 10.52 -9.14 5.07
C PRO A 116 9.33 -8.24 5.46
N ASP A 117 9.45 -6.91 5.32
CA ASP A 117 8.31 -6.00 5.57
C ASP A 117 7.21 -6.17 4.53
N VAL A 118 7.58 -6.27 3.25
CA VAL A 118 6.64 -6.42 2.14
C VAL A 118 5.97 -7.79 2.20
N MET A 119 6.76 -8.86 2.40
CA MET A 119 6.27 -10.22 2.53
C MET A 119 5.34 -10.37 3.72
N GLY A 120 5.70 -9.84 4.90
CA GLY A 120 4.87 -9.93 6.11
C GLY A 120 3.54 -9.20 5.94
N LYS A 121 3.55 -7.97 5.40
CA LYS A 121 2.32 -7.23 5.11
C LYS A 121 1.44 -7.95 4.08
N PHE A 122 2.04 -8.50 3.02
CA PHE A 122 1.27 -9.22 2.00
C PHE A 122 0.71 -10.56 2.51
N ALA A 123 1.46 -11.28 3.34
CA ALA A 123 0.98 -12.48 4.01
C ALA A 123 -0.23 -12.19 4.91
N TYR A 124 -0.21 -11.08 5.65
CA TYR A 124 -1.38 -10.63 6.40
C TYR A 124 -2.58 -10.34 5.48
N LEU A 125 -2.37 -9.69 4.33
CA LEU A 125 -3.46 -9.45 3.38
C LEU A 125 -4.07 -10.74 2.81
N GLU A 126 -3.24 -11.76 2.53
CA GLU A 126 -3.72 -13.08 2.10
C GLU A 126 -4.55 -13.76 3.20
N HIS A 127 -4.20 -13.58 4.47
CA HIS A 127 -5.01 -14.09 5.58
C HIS A 127 -6.39 -13.42 5.64
N GLU A 128 -6.44 -12.09 5.54
CA GLU A 128 -7.68 -11.32 5.75
C GLU A 128 -8.65 -11.38 4.57
N HIS A 129 -8.12 -11.44 3.34
CA HIS A 129 -8.91 -11.21 2.12
C HIS A 129 -8.63 -12.22 1.01
N GLY A 130 -7.67 -13.12 1.21
CA GLY A 130 -7.18 -14.02 0.18
C GLY A 130 -7.25 -15.48 0.61
N ASP A 131 -6.13 -16.17 0.40
CA ASP A 131 -5.99 -17.59 0.70
C ASP A 131 -5.12 -17.78 1.94
N ILE A 132 -5.71 -18.35 3.00
CA ILE A 132 -5.05 -18.61 4.27
C ILE A 132 -3.83 -19.51 4.08
N GLU A 133 -3.89 -20.55 3.22
CA GLU A 133 -2.76 -21.45 3.00
C GLU A 133 -1.56 -20.72 2.38
N ARG A 134 -1.83 -19.75 1.51
CA ARG A 134 -0.77 -18.89 0.95
C ARG A 134 -0.19 -17.97 2.00
N SER A 135 -1.03 -17.44 2.89
CA SER A 135 -0.56 -16.65 4.03
C SER A 135 0.41 -17.46 4.90
N LEU A 136 0.02 -18.68 5.31
CA LEU A 136 0.87 -19.57 6.11
C LEU A 136 2.19 -19.88 5.39
N SER A 137 2.11 -20.24 4.10
CA SER A 137 3.29 -20.52 3.28
C SER A 137 4.25 -19.34 3.20
N LEU A 138 3.73 -18.11 3.06
CA LEU A 138 4.55 -16.90 3.04
C LEU A 138 5.21 -16.65 4.40
N TYR A 139 4.50 -16.83 5.51
CA TYR A 139 5.09 -16.69 6.84
C TYR A 139 6.20 -17.72 7.10
N GLU A 140 6.01 -18.97 6.68
CA GLU A 140 7.03 -20.01 6.75
C GLU A 140 8.27 -19.64 5.95
N GLU A 141 8.08 -19.14 4.72
CA GLU A 141 9.18 -18.65 3.89
C GLU A 141 9.95 -17.50 4.57
N ILE A 142 9.24 -16.57 5.21
CA ILE A 142 9.87 -15.47 5.96
C ILE A 142 10.69 -16.01 7.14
N LEU A 143 10.19 -17.00 7.89
CA LEU A 143 10.93 -17.57 9.02
C LEU A 143 12.22 -18.26 8.59
N VAL A 144 12.22 -18.93 7.45
CA VAL A 144 13.41 -19.58 6.89
C VAL A 144 14.43 -18.54 6.41
N LYS A 145 13.97 -17.54 5.64
CA LYS A 145 14.87 -16.55 5.02
C LYS A 145 15.32 -15.44 5.98
N TYR A 146 14.48 -15.07 6.94
CA TYR A 146 14.66 -13.93 7.84
C TYR A 146 14.41 -14.31 9.31
N PRO A 147 15.13 -15.30 9.88
CA PRO A 147 14.86 -15.84 11.21
C PRO A 147 15.01 -14.83 12.36
N LYS A 148 15.67 -13.68 12.11
CA LYS A 148 15.82 -12.59 13.10
C LYS A 148 14.57 -11.72 13.26
N ARG A 149 13.58 -11.82 12.37
CA ARG A 149 12.33 -11.04 12.39
C ARG A 149 11.31 -11.61 13.38
N LYS A 150 11.61 -11.45 14.67
CA LYS A 150 10.74 -11.91 15.78
C LYS A 150 9.36 -11.22 15.79
N ASP A 151 9.30 -9.99 15.28
CA ASP A 151 8.09 -9.23 15.08
C ASP A 151 7.11 -9.97 14.16
N ILE A 152 7.58 -10.43 13.00
CA ILE A 152 6.77 -11.18 12.03
C ILE A 152 6.42 -12.58 12.58
N LYS A 153 7.38 -13.24 13.25
CA LYS A 153 7.15 -14.54 13.91
C LYS A 153 5.99 -14.47 14.90
N SER A 154 5.90 -13.39 15.67
CA SER A 154 4.83 -13.20 16.65
C SER A 154 3.45 -13.10 15.98
N ILE A 155 3.36 -12.41 14.84
CA ILE A 155 2.13 -12.33 14.03
C ILE A 155 1.76 -13.71 13.48
N TYR A 156 2.73 -14.47 12.97
CA TYR A 156 2.47 -15.81 12.45
C TYR A 156 1.92 -16.76 13.52
N ILE A 157 2.47 -16.73 14.74
CA ILE A 157 1.97 -17.51 15.88
C ILE A 157 0.52 -17.12 16.22
N GLN A 158 0.19 -15.83 16.18
CA GLN A 158 -1.18 -15.36 16.41
C GLN A 158 -2.14 -15.90 15.34
N ILE A 159 -1.73 -15.86 14.07
CA ILE A 159 -2.51 -16.40 12.96
C ILE A 159 -2.71 -17.92 13.10
N LEU A 160 -1.67 -18.67 13.44
CA LEU A 160 -1.80 -20.12 13.67
C LEU A 160 -2.80 -20.43 14.79
N LYS A 161 -2.77 -19.66 15.88
CA LYS A 161 -3.74 -19.82 16.98
C LYS A 161 -5.16 -19.47 16.55
N SER A 162 -5.36 -18.41 15.77
CA SER A 162 -6.70 -18.08 15.25
C SER A 162 -7.23 -19.13 14.28
N GLN A 163 -6.36 -19.90 13.62
CA GLN A 163 -6.70 -21.03 12.77
C GLN A 163 -6.81 -22.37 13.54
N GLY A 164 -6.70 -22.37 14.88
CA GLY A 164 -6.78 -23.58 15.70
C GLY A 164 -5.55 -24.49 15.64
N GLN A 165 -4.44 -24.05 15.02
CA GLN A 165 -3.19 -24.81 14.91
C GLN A 165 -2.28 -24.58 16.12
N GLU A 166 -2.79 -24.85 17.33
CA GLU A 166 -2.08 -24.56 18.58
C GLU A 166 -0.76 -25.32 18.75
N GLU A 167 -0.71 -26.59 18.35
CA GLU A 167 0.52 -27.38 18.41
C GLU A 167 1.62 -26.75 17.55
N ARG A 168 1.26 -26.31 16.35
CA ARG A 168 2.18 -25.66 15.42
C ARG A 168 2.64 -24.32 15.97
N ALA A 169 1.72 -23.54 16.54
CA ALA A 169 2.03 -22.28 17.21
C ALA A 169 3.01 -22.46 18.38
N ASN A 170 2.81 -23.50 19.20
CA ASN A 170 3.64 -23.78 20.38
C ASN A 170 5.04 -24.26 20.02
N SER A 171 5.21 -25.01 18.93
CA SER A 171 6.54 -25.41 18.43
C SER A 171 7.40 -24.22 17.96
N LEU A 172 6.78 -23.06 17.76
CA LEU A 172 7.44 -21.84 17.35
C LEU A 172 7.69 -20.87 18.52
N LEU A 173 7.27 -21.14 19.76
CA LEU A 173 7.60 -20.28 20.91
C LEU A 173 9.08 -20.43 21.29
#